data_AF-A0A355CIQ6-F1
#
_entry.id   AF-A0A355CIQ6-F1
#
_cell.length_a   1.000
_cell.length_b   1.000
_cell.length_c   1.000
_cell.angle_alpha   90.00
_cell.angle_beta   90.00
_cell.angle_gamma   90.00
#
_symmetry.space_group_name_H-M   'P 1'
#
loop_
_entity.id
_entity.type
_entity.pdbx_description
1 polymer ?
#
loop_
_entity_poly.entity_id
_entity_poly.type
_entity_poly.pdbx_seq_one_letter_code
_entity_poly.pdbx_strand_id
1 'polypeptide(L)'
;MSIKLDQVIPWGRCLDEYMGMFNLKPADFELEILDCAGGPASFNAEMTRRGNKVISCDPVYQFSAVEIRDRIQATYQTVINGVQANLDGYVWTNITSPAQLGEVRMGAMQQFFKDFPLGIQQCRYINAELPFLPFTNRQFDLALCSHFLFAYSHLLSEEFHIAAITEMCRVAKEVRIFPLLQSFTGDVSERLEPTIKELEKTGFCVEIQQVSYEFQKGGNKMLRVTGRDL
;
A
#
# COMPACT_ATOMS: atom_id res chain seq x y z
N MET A 1 4.98 18.41 -6.71
CA MET A 1 3.57 18.41 -7.15
C MET A 1 2.76 17.69 -6.09
N SER A 2 1.69 18.29 -5.58
CA SER A 2 0.78 17.66 -4.61
C SER A 2 -0.18 16.71 -5.33
N ILE A 3 -0.34 15.49 -4.80
CA ILE A 3 -1.30 14.52 -5.33
C ILE A 3 -2.71 15.01 -5.03
N LYS A 4 -3.61 14.92 -6.01
CA LYS A 4 -5.03 15.18 -5.74
C LYS A 4 -5.68 13.90 -5.22
N LEU A 5 -6.17 13.96 -3.99
CA LEU A 5 -6.78 12.81 -3.29
C LEU A 5 -8.03 12.26 -3.97
N ASP A 6 -8.67 13.01 -4.86
CA ASP A 6 -9.83 12.58 -5.64
C ASP A 6 -9.47 11.63 -6.80
N GLN A 7 -8.18 11.52 -7.16
CA GLN A 7 -7.70 10.66 -8.24
C GLN A 7 -7.17 9.30 -7.75
N VAL A 8 -7.01 9.13 -6.43
CA VAL A 8 -6.55 7.89 -5.80
C VAL A 8 -7.68 7.32 -4.96
N ILE A 9 -8.10 6.09 -5.26
CA ILE A 9 -9.22 5.45 -4.58
C ILE A 9 -8.73 4.86 -3.24
N PRO A 10 -9.26 5.34 -2.08
CA PRO A 10 -8.89 4.80 -0.78
C PRO A 10 -9.56 3.45 -0.57
N TRP A 11 -8.91 2.38 -1.02
CA TRP A 11 -9.45 1.03 -1.03
C TRP A 11 -8.61 0.08 -0.16
N GLY A 12 -9.08 -0.12 1.07
CA GLY A 12 -8.37 -0.84 2.12
C GLY A 12 -8.29 -2.35 1.90
N ARG A 13 -7.26 -2.96 2.47
CA ARG A 13 -6.98 -4.40 2.44
C ARG A 13 -6.75 -4.95 3.85
N CYS A 14 -6.98 -6.24 4.05
CA CYS A 14 -6.79 -6.89 5.34
C CYS A 14 -5.34 -7.38 5.55
N LEU A 15 -5.04 -7.80 6.78
CA LEU A 15 -3.74 -8.39 7.13
C LEU A 15 -3.38 -9.61 6.28
N ASP A 16 -4.34 -10.49 5.99
CA ASP A 16 -4.06 -11.68 5.17
C ASP A 16 -3.65 -11.29 3.73
N GLU A 17 -4.29 -10.26 3.15
CA GLU A 17 -3.86 -9.68 1.88
C GLU A 17 -2.44 -9.11 2.02
N TYR A 18 -2.13 -8.34 3.07
CA TYR A 18 -0.79 -7.78 3.31
C TYR A 18 0.29 -8.86 3.44
N MET A 19 0.00 -9.94 4.15
CA MET A 19 0.92 -11.08 4.27
C MET A 19 1.24 -11.68 2.91
N GLY A 20 0.22 -11.87 2.07
CA GLY A 20 0.40 -12.38 0.72
C GLY A 20 1.12 -11.40 -0.21
N MET A 21 0.80 -10.09 -0.14
CA MET A 21 1.36 -9.05 -1.00
C MET A 21 2.84 -8.77 -0.74
N PHE A 22 3.26 -8.84 0.53
CA PHE A 22 4.60 -8.46 0.97
C PHE A 22 5.44 -9.64 1.47
N ASN A 23 4.96 -10.87 1.30
CA ASN A 23 5.59 -12.08 1.81
C ASN A 23 5.96 -11.98 3.31
N LEU A 24 5.05 -11.39 4.11
CA LEU A 24 5.31 -11.21 5.54
C LEU A 24 5.29 -12.56 6.23
N LYS A 25 6.37 -12.85 6.95
CA LYS A 25 6.54 -14.06 7.75
C LYS A 25 6.22 -13.75 9.21
N PRO A 26 5.94 -14.77 10.05
CA PRO A 26 5.73 -14.56 11.48
C PRO A 26 6.84 -13.78 12.17
N ALA A 27 8.10 -13.97 11.75
CA ALA A 27 9.25 -13.23 12.27
C ALA A 27 9.22 -11.73 11.93
N ASP A 28 8.57 -11.34 10.82
CA ASP A 28 8.46 -9.93 10.42
C ASP A 28 7.50 -9.16 11.35
N PHE A 29 6.64 -9.85 12.12
CA PHE A 29 5.69 -9.18 13.02
C PHE A 29 6.33 -8.60 14.28
N GLU A 30 7.57 -8.99 14.59
CA GLU A 30 8.37 -8.42 15.67
C GLU A 30 9.09 -7.13 15.26
N LEU A 31 9.07 -6.79 13.96
CA LEU A 31 9.69 -5.60 13.41
C LEU A 31 8.90 -4.33 13.71
N GLU A 32 9.57 -3.19 13.68
CA GLU A 32 8.90 -1.88 13.62
C GLU A 32 8.52 -1.57 12.18
N ILE A 33 7.22 -1.65 11.87
CA ILE A 33 6.69 -1.54 10.51
C ILE A 33 6.07 -0.16 10.26
N LEU A 34 6.41 0.44 9.13
CA LEU A 34 5.72 1.60 8.56
C LEU A 34 4.86 1.16 7.36
N ASP A 35 3.59 1.52 7.35
CA ASP A 35 2.64 1.30 6.25
C ASP A 35 2.36 2.65 5.57
N CYS A 36 3.09 2.92 4.48
CA CYS A 36 2.99 4.13 3.68
C CYS A 36 1.85 4.06 2.67
N ALA A 37 1.12 5.18 2.53
CA ALA A 37 -0.10 5.23 1.73
C ALA A 37 -1.09 4.11 2.15
N GLY A 38 -1.21 3.91 3.46
CA GLY A 38 -1.95 2.79 4.05
C GLY A 38 -3.46 2.86 3.83
N GLY A 39 -3.99 4.05 3.53
CA GLY A 39 -5.41 4.27 3.32
C GLY A 39 -6.27 3.67 4.44
N PRO A 40 -7.51 3.23 4.14
CA PRO A 40 -8.42 2.63 5.11
C PRO A 40 -8.19 1.11 5.27
N ALA A 41 -6.94 0.64 5.23
CA ALA A 41 -6.60 -0.77 5.45
C ALA A 41 -6.77 -1.18 6.92
N SER A 42 -7.20 -2.42 7.16
CA SER A 42 -7.27 -2.97 8.53
C SER A 42 -5.96 -3.56 9.02
N PHE A 43 -4.93 -3.64 8.17
CA PHE A 43 -3.60 -4.16 8.52
C PHE A 43 -3.09 -3.59 9.85
N ASN A 44 -3.13 -2.27 10.04
CA ASN A 44 -2.68 -1.64 11.28
C ASN A 44 -3.49 -2.08 12.51
N ALA A 45 -4.82 -2.06 12.39
CA ALA A 45 -5.75 -2.45 13.44
C ALA A 45 -5.61 -3.95 13.80
N GLU A 46 -5.36 -4.80 12.81
CA GLU A 46 -5.15 -6.24 12.98
C GLU A 46 -3.82 -6.56 13.66
N MET A 47 -2.73 -5.92 13.22
CA MET A 47 -1.41 -6.04 13.83
C MET A 47 -1.40 -5.51 15.26
N THR A 48 -2.02 -4.36 15.51
CA THR A 48 -2.12 -3.76 16.85
C THR A 48 -2.85 -4.69 17.82
N ARG A 49 -3.95 -5.32 17.40
CA ARG A 49 -4.69 -6.28 18.24
C ARG A 49 -3.87 -7.53 18.59
N ARG A 50 -2.87 -7.88 17.79
CA ARG A 50 -1.93 -8.97 18.05
C ARG A 50 -0.73 -8.54 18.90
N GLY A 51 -0.65 -7.26 19.28
CA GLY A 51 0.46 -6.69 20.06
C GLY A 51 1.67 -6.28 19.22
N ASN A 52 1.55 -6.28 17.89
CA ASN A 52 2.64 -5.92 16.99
C ASN A 52 2.73 -4.40 16.77
N LYS A 53 3.92 -3.93 16.38
CA LYS A 53 4.23 -2.51 16.23
C LYS A 53 4.09 -2.05 14.79
N VAL A 54 3.08 -1.23 14.53
CA VAL A 54 2.83 -0.67 13.20
C VAL A 54 2.36 0.78 13.30
N ILE A 55 2.92 1.61 12.42
CA ILE A 55 2.45 2.96 12.15
C ILE A 55 2.00 2.99 10.69
N SER A 56 0.82 3.53 10.42
CA SER A 56 0.38 3.81 9.06
C SER A 56 0.43 5.32 8.83
N CYS A 57 0.85 5.74 7.64
CA CYS A 57 0.78 7.14 7.24
C CYS A 57 0.08 7.30 5.89
N ASP A 58 -0.86 8.24 5.84
CA ASP A 58 -1.63 8.54 4.65
C ASP A 58 -2.25 9.95 4.77
N PRO A 59 -2.27 10.76 3.69
CA PRO A 59 -2.94 12.05 3.70
C PRO A 59 -4.45 11.95 3.98
N VAL A 60 -5.09 10.81 3.76
CA VAL A 60 -6.50 10.58 4.08
C VAL A 60 -6.78 10.68 5.58
N TYR A 61 -5.77 10.51 6.44
CA TYR A 61 -5.93 10.58 7.89
C TYR A 61 -6.15 12.00 8.43
N GLN A 62 -6.12 13.02 7.56
CA GLN A 62 -6.62 14.36 7.89
C GLN A 62 -8.14 14.40 8.08
N PHE A 63 -8.87 13.41 7.56
CA PHE A 63 -10.34 13.32 7.62
C PHE A 63 -10.79 12.42 8.77
N SER A 64 -12.02 12.65 9.23
CA SER A 64 -12.69 11.78 10.21
C SER A 64 -13.08 10.42 9.63
N ALA A 65 -13.27 9.42 10.48
CA ALA A 65 -13.75 8.10 10.06
C ALA A 65 -15.05 8.16 9.24
N VAL A 66 -15.95 9.10 9.58
CA VAL A 66 -17.22 9.31 8.86
C VAL A 66 -16.96 9.83 7.45
N GLU A 67 -16.14 10.87 7.30
CA GLU A 67 -15.81 11.44 5.99
C GLU A 67 -15.11 10.44 5.08
N ILE A 68 -14.18 9.64 5.63
CA ILE A 68 -13.49 8.59 4.87
C ILE A 68 -14.49 7.53 4.42
N ARG A 69 -15.38 7.08 5.31
CA ARG A 69 -16.43 6.10 4.99
C ARG A 69 -17.34 6.59 3.89
N ASP A 70 -17.80 7.84 3.96
CA ASP A 70 -18.74 8.39 3.00
C ASP A 70 -18.09 8.49 1.59
N ARG A 71 -16.80 8.82 1.51
CA ARG A 71 -16.02 8.77 0.25
C ARG A 71 -15.91 7.36 -0.33
N ILE A 72 -15.69 6.35 0.53
CA ILE A 72 -15.64 4.96 0.10
C ILE A 72 -17.00 4.50 -0.41
N GLN A 73 -18.09 4.83 0.29
CA GLN A 73 -19.45 4.50 -0.16
C GLN A 73 -19.76 5.12 -1.53
N ALA A 74 -19.31 6.35 -1.77
CA ALA A 74 -19.48 7.03 -3.07
C ALA A 74 -18.70 6.36 -4.22
N THR A 75 -17.56 5.73 -3.93
CA THR A 75 -16.70 5.10 -4.95
C THR A 75 -16.91 3.59 -5.07
N TYR A 76 -17.55 2.95 -4.09
CA TYR A 76 -17.76 1.49 -4.01
C TYR A 76 -18.34 0.91 -5.30
N GLN A 77 -19.47 1.44 -5.76
CA GLN A 77 -20.15 0.89 -6.94
C GLN A 77 -19.30 1.05 -8.20
N THR A 78 -18.55 2.14 -8.32
CA THR A 78 -17.62 2.38 -9.44
C THR A 78 -16.52 1.32 -9.46
N VAL A 79 -15.93 1.01 -8.30
CA VAL A 79 -14.88 -0.02 -8.18
C VAL A 79 -15.43 -1.40 -8.56
N ILE A 80 -16.55 -1.81 -7.96
CA ILE A 80 -17.14 -3.13 -8.21
C ILE A 80 -17.59 -3.27 -9.67
N ASN A 81 -18.21 -2.24 -10.25
CA ASN A 81 -18.59 -2.24 -11.67
C ASN A 81 -17.36 -2.30 -12.57
N GLY A 82 -16.28 -1.59 -12.25
CA GLY A 82 -15.03 -1.63 -13.01
C GLY A 82 -14.39 -3.02 -13.00
N VAL A 83 -14.43 -3.71 -11.87
CA VAL A 83 -13.98 -5.10 -11.74
C VAL A 83 -14.90 -6.04 -12.54
N GLN A 84 -16.21 -5.88 -12.43
CA GLN A 84 -17.19 -6.70 -13.15
C GLN A 84 -17.12 -6.51 -14.67
N ALA A 85 -16.78 -5.31 -15.14
CA ALA A 85 -16.57 -5.05 -16.57
C ALA A 85 -15.29 -5.71 -17.10
N ASN A 86 -14.33 -6.03 -16.23
CA ASN A 86 -13.00 -6.54 -16.59
C ASN A 86 -12.69 -7.88 -15.89
N LEU A 87 -13.66 -8.79 -15.79
CA LEU A 87 -13.50 -10.07 -15.08
C LEU A 87 -12.27 -10.86 -15.52
N ASP A 88 -11.96 -10.82 -16.81
CA ASP A 88 -10.82 -11.53 -17.40
C ASP A 88 -9.46 -10.92 -17.01
N GLY A 89 -9.42 -9.74 -16.38
CA GLY A 89 -8.21 -9.15 -15.83
C GLY A 89 -7.83 -9.69 -14.44
N TYR A 90 -8.68 -10.51 -13.82
CA TYR A 90 -8.53 -10.95 -12.44
C TYR A 90 -8.47 -12.48 -12.28
N VAL A 91 -7.90 -12.91 -11.16
CA VAL A 91 -7.81 -14.32 -10.72
C VAL A 91 -8.86 -14.55 -9.64
N TRP A 92 -9.77 -15.49 -9.90
CA TRP A 92 -10.94 -15.75 -9.06
C TRP A 92 -10.79 -16.98 -8.14
N THR A 93 -9.63 -17.14 -7.50
CA THR A 93 -9.31 -18.29 -6.64
C THR A 93 -9.68 -18.02 -5.18
N ASN A 94 -9.00 -17.07 -4.53
CA ASN A 94 -9.22 -16.72 -3.12
C ASN A 94 -10.44 -15.81 -2.94
N ILE A 95 -10.65 -14.91 -3.88
CA ILE A 95 -11.85 -14.10 -4.02
C ILE A 95 -12.54 -14.60 -5.29
N THR A 96 -13.73 -15.14 -5.16
CA THR A 96 -14.41 -15.93 -6.21
C THR A 96 -15.39 -15.11 -7.05
N SER A 97 -15.71 -13.88 -6.64
CA SER A 97 -16.60 -12.99 -7.38
C SER A 97 -16.38 -11.51 -7.03
N PRO A 98 -16.80 -10.57 -7.90
CA PRO A 98 -16.81 -9.14 -7.57
C PRO A 98 -17.64 -8.82 -6.32
N ALA A 99 -18.73 -9.57 -6.07
CA ALA A 99 -19.52 -9.43 -4.85
C ALA A 99 -18.69 -9.79 -3.61
N GLN A 100 -18.02 -10.94 -3.61
CA GLN A 100 -17.14 -11.35 -2.52
C GLN A 100 -15.96 -10.38 -2.34
N LEU A 101 -15.41 -9.83 -3.43
CA LEU A 101 -14.38 -8.79 -3.36
C LEU A 101 -14.87 -7.58 -2.55
N GLY A 102 -16.08 -7.13 -2.85
CA GLY A 102 -16.72 -6.03 -2.13
C GLY A 102 -16.91 -6.35 -0.66
N GLU A 103 -17.42 -7.53 -0.33
CA GLU A 103 -17.62 -7.98 1.06
C GLU A 103 -16.29 -8.04 1.84
N VAL A 104 -15.25 -8.66 1.28
CA VAL A 104 -13.94 -8.81 1.92
C VAL A 104 -13.33 -7.45 2.22
N ARG A 105 -13.28 -6.56 1.21
CA ARG A 105 -12.61 -5.27 1.35
C ARG A 105 -13.43 -4.28 2.18
N MET A 106 -14.76 -4.34 2.13
CA MET A 106 -15.59 -3.60 3.08
C MET A 106 -15.43 -4.11 4.51
N GLY A 107 -15.29 -5.42 4.71
CA GLY A 107 -14.98 -6.00 6.02
C GLY A 107 -13.66 -5.49 6.60
N ALA A 108 -12.61 -5.38 5.76
CA ALA A 108 -11.35 -4.74 6.14
C ALA A 108 -11.57 -3.27 6.54
N MET A 109 -12.17 -2.48 5.67
CA MET A 109 -12.39 -1.05 5.93
C MET A 109 -13.29 -0.79 7.16
N GLN A 110 -14.27 -1.66 7.44
CA GLN A 110 -15.07 -1.60 8.66
C GLN A 110 -14.24 -1.82 9.93
N GLN A 111 -13.25 -2.72 9.90
CA GLN A 111 -12.31 -2.89 11.02
C GLN A 111 -11.44 -1.66 11.22
N PHE A 112 -10.94 -1.07 10.11
CA PHE A 112 -10.24 0.22 10.15
C PHE A 112 -11.10 1.30 10.80
N PHE A 113 -12.36 1.50 10.38
CA PHE A 113 -13.21 2.57 10.93
C PHE A 113 -13.48 2.45 12.43
N LYS A 114 -13.55 1.21 12.95
CA LYS A 114 -13.73 0.97 14.38
C LYS A 114 -12.49 1.34 15.19
N ASP A 115 -11.30 1.08 14.63
CA ASP A 115 -10.01 1.30 15.29
C ASP A 115 -9.49 2.74 15.13
N PHE A 116 -9.77 3.36 13.98
CA PHE A 116 -9.16 4.62 13.55
C PHE A 116 -9.24 5.76 14.57
N PRO A 117 -10.38 6.06 15.22
CA PRO A 117 -10.43 7.13 16.22
C PRO A 117 -9.48 6.92 17.39
N LEU A 118 -9.36 5.68 17.88
CA LEU A 118 -8.44 5.34 18.96
C LEU A 118 -6.99 5.32 18.45
N GLY A 119 -6.76 4.79 17.24
CA GLY A 119 -5.42 4.75 16.65
C GLY A 119 -4.82 6.12 16.38
N ILE A 120 -5.64 7.13 16.04
CA ILE A 120 -5.20 8.53 15.94
C ILE A 120 -4.74 9.04 17.31
N GLN A 121 -5.50 8.79 18.38
CA GLN A 121 -5.10 9.18 19.75
C GLN A 121 -3.82 8.48 20.21
N GLN A 122 -3.57 7.28 19.71
CA GLN A 122 -2.38 6.48 19.98
C GLN A 122 -1.20 6.76 19.02
N CYS A 123 -1.32 7.76 18.14
CA CYS A 123 -0.32 8.09 17.12
C CYS A 123 0.05 6.92 16.18
N ARG A 124 -0.88 5.98 15.95
CA ARG A 124 -0.69 4.85 15.02
C ARG A 124 -1.08 5.20 13.58
N TYR A 125 -1.93 6.19 13.39
CA TYR A 125 -2.32 6.73 12.09
C TYR A 125 -1.82 8.17 11.97
N ILE A 126 -0.91 8.44 11.02
CA ILE A 126 -0.24 9.72 10.87
C ILE A 126 -0.63 10.39 9.55
N ASN A 127 -1.16 11.60 9.61
CA ASN A 127 -1.40 12.42 8.42
C ASN A 127 -0.05 12.86 7.81
N ALA A 128 0.44 12.10 6.85
CA ALA A 128 1.65 12.39 6.09
C ALA A 128 1.55 11.76 4.70
N GLU A 129 2.31 12.30 3.75
CA GLU A 129 2.29 11.87 2.35
C GLU A 129 3.70 11.67 1.81
N LEU A 130 3.85 10.73 0.88
CA LEU A 130 5.08 10.61 0.12
C LEU A 130 5.23 11.82 -0.83
N PRO A 131 6.45 12.35 -1.03
CA PRO A 131 7.74 11.83 -0.58
C PRO A 131 8.28 12.52 0.69
N PHE A 132 7.43 13.00 1.61
CA PHE A 132 7.85 13.72 2.81
C PHE A 132 7.28 13.07 4.07
N LEU A 133 8.09 12.25 4.73
CA LEU A 133 7.67 11.50 5.92
C LEU A 133 8.21 12.14 7.21
N PRO A 134 7.38 12.37 8.25
CA PRO A 134 7.77 13.05 9.48
C PRO A 134 8.50 12.13 10.47
N PHE A 135 9.36 11.25 9.96
CA PHE A 135 10.07 10.23 10.72
C PHE A 135 11.57 10.43 10.66
N THR A 136 12.28 10.00 11.69
CA THR A 136 13.75 10.07 11.73
C THR A 136 14.38 9.02 10.81
N ASN A 137 15.66 9.21 10.47
CA ASN A 137 16.38 8.24 9.65
C ASN A 137 16.42 6.86 10.34
N ARG A 138 16.16 5.79 9.58
CA ARG A 138 16.18 4.39 10.04
C ARG A 138 15.34 4.14 11.30
N GLN A 139 14.23 4.86 11.45
CA GLN A 139 13.28 4.66 12.54
C GLN A 139 12.60 3.29 12.46
N PHE A 140 12.40 2.75 11.27
CA PHE A 140 11.69 1.49 11.04
C PHE A 140 12.63 0.41 10.51
N ASP A 141 12.26 -0.85 10.75
CA ASP A 141 12.93 -1.98 10.12
C ASP A 141 12.39 -2.18 8.70
N LEU A 142 11.07 -2.06 8.52
CA LEU A 142 10.38 -2.35 7.27
C LEU A 142 9.36 -1.26 6.94
N ALA A 143 9.43 -0.70 5.73
CA ALA A 143 8.37 0.14 5.18
C ALA A 143 7.64 -0.59 4.05
N LEU A 144 6.31 -0.57 4.08
CA LEU A 144 5.42 -1.15 3.10
C LEU A 144 4.72 -0.03 2.34
N CYS A 145 4.54 -0.19 1.03
CA CYS A 145 3.63 0.64 0.26
C CYS A 145 2.79 -0.28 -0.63
N SER A 146 1.48 -0.30 -0.39
CA SER A 146 0.56 -1.10 -1.19
C SER A 146 0.21 -0.35 -2.49
N HIS A 147 -1.06 -0.39 -2.91
CA HIS A 147 -1.51 0.02 -4.24
C HIS A 147 -1.57 1.54 -4.41
N PHE A 148 -0.41 2.21 -4.32
CA PHE A 148 -0.26 3.64 -4.57
C PHE A 148 0.74 3.92 -5.70
N LEU A 149 2.05 3.71 -5.50
CA LEU A 149 3.10 4.09 -6.46
C LEU A 149 2.86 3.55 -7.90
N PHE A 150 3.28 2.33 -8.18
CA PHE A 150 3.18 1.77 -9.53
C PHE A 150 1.72 1.53 -9.98
N ALA A 151 0.81 1.37 -9.02
CA ALA A 151 -0.63 1.30 -9.24
C ALA A 151 -1.19 2.55 -9.94
N TYR A 152 -0.64 3.73 -9.66
CA TYR A 152 -1.07 5.04 -10.18
C TYR A 152 0.03 5.74 -11.00
N SER A 153 0.82 4.96 -11.73
CA SER A 153 1.93 5.42 -12.59
C SER A 153 1.56 6.53 -13.59
N HIS A 154 0.31 6.58 -14.03
CA HIS A 154 -0.22 7.60 -14.94
C HIS A 154 -0.43 8.96 -14.27
N LEU A 155 -0.49 9.00 -12.93
CA LEU A 155 -0.61 10.23 -12.13
C LEU A 155 0.71 10.69 -11.53
N LEU A 156 1.66 9.76 -11.37
CA LEU A 156 2.89 9.96 -10.61
C LEU A 156 4.10 9.97 -11.56
N SER A 157 4.86 11.06 -11.55
CA SER A 157 6.05 11.17 -12.38
C SER A 157 7.15 10.20 -11.93
N GLU A 158 8.15 9.98 -12.79
CA GLU A 158 9.32 9.17 -12.43
C GLU A 158 10.08 9.78 -11.24
N GLU A 159 10.26 11.10 -11.23
CA GLU A 159 10.92 11.82 -10.15
C GLU A 159 10.17 11.65 -8.82
N PHE A 160 8.84 11.60 -8.86
CA PHE A 160 8.04 11.32 -7.67
C PHE A 160 8.30 9.90 -7.14
N HIS A 161 8.33 8.89 -8.01
CA HIS A 161 8.61 7.50 -7.61
C HIS A 161 10.00 7.39 -6.96
N ILE A 162 11.03 7.96 -7.59
CA ILE A 162 12.39 7.95 -7.05
C ILE A 162 12.45 8.65 -5.69
N ALA A 163 11.84 9.84 -5.57
CA ALA A 163 11.82 10.60 -4.32
C ALA A 163 11.07 9.85 -3.21
N ALA A 164 9.92 9.25 -3.52
CA ALA A 164 9.10 8.51 -2.57
C ALA A 164 9.82 7.26 -2.05
N ILE A 165 10.40 6.46 -2.93
CA ILE A 165 11.11 5.23 -2.54
C ILE A 165 12.39 5.59 -1.77
N THR A 166 13.10 6.64 -2.18
CA THR A 166 14.27 7.13 -1.45
C THR A 166 13.89 7.60 -0.04
N GLU A 167 12.76 8.30 0.11
CA GLU A 167 12.26 8.72 1.41
C GLU A 167 11.88 7.52 2.29
N MET A 168 11.23 6.50 1.72
CA MET A 168 10.95 5.26 2.45
C MET A 168 12.25 4.57 2.90
N CYS A 169 13.28 4.53 2.04
CA CYS A 169 14.60 3.98 2.38
C CYS A 169 15.37 4.85 3.39
N ARG A 170 15.05 6.15 3.51
CA ARG A 170 15.61 7.01 4.55
C ARG A 170 15.10 6.60 5.92
N VAL A 171 13.81 6.31 6.03
CA VAL A 171 13.15 6.03 7.31
C VAL A 171 13.16 4.54 7.69
N ALA A 172 13.34 3.62 6.74
CA ALA A 172 13.35 2.18 6.97
C ALA A 172 14.59 1.47 6.43
N LYS A 173 14.95 0.32 7.02
CA LYS A 173 16.08 -0.51 6.55
C LYS A 173 15.75 -1.26 5.25
N GLU A 174 14.50 -1.71 5.13
CA GLU A 174 13.95 -2.41 3.97
C GLU A 174 12.63 -1.77 3.54
N VAL A 175 12.41 -1.70 2.24
CA VAL A 175 11.19 -1.21 1.62
C VAL A 175 10.58 -2.30 0.74
N ARG A 176 9.28 -2.56 0.86
CA ARG A 176 8.53 -3.45 -0.04
C ARG A 176 7.35 -2.71 -0.67
N ILE A 177 7.22 -2.79 -1.99
CA ILE A 177 6.19 -2.08 -2.77
C ILE A 177 5.42 -3.07 -3.61
N PHE A 178 4.09 -3.02 -3.54
CA PHE A 178 3.20 -3.93 -4.28
C PHE A 178 1.91 -3.23 -4.70
N PRO A 179 1.36 -3.47 -5.90
CA PRO A 179 1.90 -4.29 -6.98
C PRO A 179 2.87 -3.48 -7.84
N LEU A 180 3.44 -4.12 -8.86
CA LEU A 180 4.24 -3.45 -9.91
C LEU A 180 3.42 -3.19 -11.19
N LEU A 181 2.10 -3.35 -11.11
CA LEU A 181 1.16 -3.17 -12.20
C LEU A 181 0.33 -1.90 -12.02
N GLN A 182 -0.19 -1.38 -13.13
CA GLN A 182 -1.20 -0.33 -13.13
C GLN A 182 -2.59 -0.89 -12.81
N SER A 183 -3.33 -0.19 -11.93
CA SER A 183 -4.58 -0.73 -11.36
C SER A 183 -5.70 -0.99 -12.38
N PHE A 184 -5.71 -0.30 -13.53
CA PHE A 184 -6.81 -0.39 -14.50
C PHE A 184 -6.47 -1.24 -15.73
N THR A 185 -5.21 -1.28 -16.16
CA THR A 185 -4.81 -2.02 -17.36
C THR A 185 -4.24 -3.39 -17.04
N GLY A 186 -3.62 -3.57 -15.87
CA GLY A 186 -2.86 -4.78 -15.55
C GLY A 186 -1.49 -4.85 -16.21
N ASP A 187 -1.10 -3.80 -16.94
CA ASP A 187 0.25 -3.71 -17.49
C ASP A 187 1.25 -3.40 -16.40
N VAL A 188 2.49 -3.88 -16.59
CA VAL A 188 3.62 -3.45 -15.78
C VAL A 188 3.76 -1.94 -15.89
N SER A 189 4.00 -1.29 -14.76
CA SER A 189 4.20 0.16 -14.72
C SER A 189 5.33 0.60 -15.65
N GLU A 190 5.05 1.60 -16.50
CA GLU A 190 6.06 2.27 -17.32
C GLU A 190 7.15 2.97 -16.47
N ARG A 191 6.86 3.23 -15.20
CA ARG A 191 7.78 3.87 -14.24
C ARG A 191 8.69 2.88 -13.54
N LEU A 192 8.42 1.58 -13.61
CA LEU A 192 9.16 0.55 -12.88
C LEU A 192 10.65 0.52 -13.29
N GLU A 193 10.92 0.23 -14.56
CA GLU A 193 12.29 0.08 -15.06
C GLU A 193 13.16 1.34 -14.90
N PRO A 194 12.68 2.56 -15.24
CA PRO A 194 13.46 3.77 -14.98
C PRO A 194 13.73 4.00 -13.49
N THR A 195 12.75 3.74 -12.63
CA THR A 195 12.91 3.90 -11.18
C THR A 195 13.95 2.93 -10.61
N ILE A 196 13.93 1.66 -11.03
CA ILE A 196 14.92 0.66 -10.61
C ILE A 196 16.33 1.13 -11.00
N LYS A 197 16.53 1.53 -12.26
CA LYS A 197 17.85 1.98 -12.76
C LYS A 197 18.41 3.15 -11.96
N GLU A 198 17.60 4.14 -11.62
CA GLU A 198 18.09 5.29 -10.84
C GLU A 198 18.35 4.92 -9.38
N LEU A 199 17.53 4.05 -8.77
CA LEU A 199 17.80 3.55 -7.41
C LEU A 199 19.10 2.74 -7.34
N GLU A 200 19.35 1.84 -8.28
CA GLU A 200 20.60 1.06 -8.36
C GLU A 200 21.82 1.97 -8.59
N LYS A 201 21.71 2.94 -9.50
CA LYS A 201 22.76 3.93 -9.76
C LYS A 201 23.09 4.78 -8.54
N THR A 202 22.10 5.03 -7.67
CA THR A 202 22.30 5.74 -6.39
C THR A 202 22.73 4.82 -5.25
N GLY A 203 22.99 3.54 -5.53
CA GLY A 203 23.62 2.57 -4.65
C GLY A 203 22.66 1.70 -3.86
N PHE A 204 21.34 1.76 -4.10
CA PHE A 204 20.40 0.86 -3.45
C PHE A 204 20.43 -0.53 -4.09
N CYS A 205 20.23 -1.57 -3.28
CA CYS A 205 19.97 -2.91 -3.80
C CYS A 205 18.47 -3.06 -4.07
N VAL A 206 18.13 -3.46 -5.29
CA VAL A 206 16.75 -3.54 -5.77
C VAL A 206 16.47 -4.94 -6.32
N GLU A 207 15.41 -5.57 -5.83
CA GLU A 207 15.02 -6.92 -6.23
C GLU A 207 13.52 -6.96 -6.55
N ILE A 208 13.16 -7.64 -7.64
CA ILE A 208 11.76 -8.00 -7.89
C ILE A 208 11.54 -9.42 -7.37
N GLN A 209 10.61 -9.58 -6.43
CA GLN A 209 10.29 -10.88 -5.83
C GLN A 209 8.87 -11.29 -6.17
N GLN A 210 8.68 -12.55 -6.57
CA GLN A 210 7.35 -13.12 -6.70
C GLN A 210 6.74 -13.39 -5.31
N VAL A 211 5.45 -13.13 -5.17
CA VAL A 211 4.70 -13.28 -3.92
C VAL A 211 3.50 -14.21 -4.10
N SER A 212 2.90 -14.63 -2.98
CA SER A 212 1.79 -15.60 -3.00
C SER A 212 0.43 -14.97 -3.31
N TYR A 213 0.33 -13.64 -3.25
CA TYR A 213 -0.88 -12.92 -3.58
C TYR A 213 -0.97 -12.62 -5.08
N GLU A 214 -2.09 -13.03 -5.69
CA GLU A 214 -2.44 -12.66 -7.05
C GLU A 214 -3.95 -12.46 -7.12
N PHE A 215 -4.38 -11.22 -7.34
CA PHE A 215 -5.77 -10.90 -7.63
C PHE A 215 -5.93 -10.31 -9.02
N GLN A 216 -5.11 -9.34 -9.38
CA GLN A 216 -4.94 -8.91 -10.77
C GLN A 216 -4.00 -9.90 -11.46
N LYS A 217 -4.35 -10.38 -12.66
CA LYS A 217 -3.51 -11.34 -13.40
C LYS A 217 -2.13 -10.74 -13.64
N GLY A 218 -1.08 -11.51 -13.32
CA GLY A 218 0.32 -11.07 -13.38
C GLY A 218 0.73 -10.13 -12.24
N GLY A 219 -0.21 -9.72 -11.38
CA GLY A 219 0.01 -8.84 -10.23
C GLY A 219 0.49 -9.63 -9.03
N ASN A 220 1.55 -10.42 -9.19
CA ASN A 220 2.09 -11.33 -8.18
C ASN A 220 3.58 -11.06 -7.89
N LYS A 221 4.02 -9.82 -8.11
CA LYS A 221 5.39 -9.37 -7.86
C LYS A 221 5.40 -8.13 -6.98
N MET A 222 6.39 -8.07 -6.08
CA MET A 222 6.72 -6.90 -5.28
C MET A 222 8.13 -6.41 -5.60
N LEU A 223 8.37 -5.11 -5.44
CA LEU A 223 9.70 -4.53 -5.43
C LEU A 223 10.20 -4.54 -3.99
N ARG A 224 11.39 -5.08 -3.77
CA ARG A 224 12.12 -5.01 -2.52
C ARG A 224 13.34 -4.12 -2.71
N VAL A 225 13.50 -3.13 -1.84
CA VAL A 225 14.64 -2.21 -1.87
C VAL A 225 15.29 -2.23 -0.50
N THR A 226 16.60 -2.39 -0.44
CA THR A 226 17.37 -2.28 0.80
C THR A 226 18.42 -1.20 0.69
N GLY A 227 18.80 -0.67 1.86
CA GLY A 227 19.77 0.42 1.99
C GLY A 227 21.06 0.18 1.21
N ARG A 228 21.78 1.28 0.94
CA ARG A 228 23.04 1.25 0.21
C ARG A 228 24.03 0.34 0.92
N ASP A 229 24.62 -0.61 0.19
CA ASP A 229 25.85 -1.25 0.64
C ASP A 229 26.87 -0.12 0.79
N LEU A 230 27.19 0.23 2.04
CA LEU A 230 28.26 1.15 2.40
C LEU A 230 29.49 0.34 2.78
#